data_AF-A0A239BDI4-F1
#
_entry.id   AF-A0A239BDI4-F1
#
_cell.length_a   1.000
_cell.length_b   1.000
_cell.length_c   1.000
_cell.angle_alpha   90.00
_cell.angle_beta   90.00
_cell.angle_gamma   90.00
#
_symmetry.space_group_name_H-M   'P 1'
#
loop_
_entity.id
_entity.type
_entity.pdbx_description
1 polymer ?
#
loop_
_entity_poly.entity_id
_entity_poly.type
_entity_poly.pdbx_seq_one_letter_code
_entity_poly.pdbx_strand_id
1 'polypeptide(L)'
;MSVKSISIICFMLCLMSCTRQPKYAYEIQVTSNSIEDSTIERLKQRLQTITGTGEVHIAKENDTDISINFKSSAIDSIVRDIITTKGNLSFYETKNYMDIYQVPEELLKMISSDTVYIENTFSPSIYLSDIGIADVRDTIILNKLLNTSEINHILNKEKLRIKFAWGTRNPGTSLVSLYALDIGAKRQPAMYGNIISQVKAGRTQTGRPSILISMEGLQAEKWERLTRRAAEEDFAIAIVIDGTVVMAPVVSQAIKGGKAEISGDLKEREVFALAVILESGPIQQLEIVQFDKQVL
;
A
#
# COMPACT_ATOMS: atom_id res chain seq x y z
N MET A 1 -3.79 -67.81 34.87
CA MET A 1 -3.65 -67.07 33.60
C MET A 1 -4.32 -65.71 33.80
N SER A 2 -3.60 -64.65 34.18
CA SER A 2 -2.90 -63.70 33.27
C SER A 2 -3.93 -63.02 32.33
N VAL A 3 -4.17 -61.70 32.27
CA VAL A 3 -3.25 -60.55 32.27
C VAL A 3 -4.02 -59.25 32.65
N LYS A 4 -3.43 -58.49 33.58
CA LYS A 4 -3.24 -57.03 33.76
C LYS A 4 -4.16 -55.96 33.12
N SER A 5 -4.42 -54.96 33.97
CA SER A 5 -4.80 -53.57 33.75
C SER A 5 -4.29 -52.90 32.47
N ILE A 6 -5.16 -52.10 31.83
CA ILE A 6 -4.75 -50.99 30.97
C ILE A 6 -5.51 -49.74 31.41
N SER A 7 -4.78 -48.88 32.10
CA SER A 7 -5.14 -47.51 32.43
C SER A 7 -5.28 -46.71 31.14
N ILE A 8 -6.48 -46.21 30.84
CA ILE A 8 -6.69 -45.25 29.75
C ILE A 8 -6.22 -43.89 30.29
N ILE A 9 -4.92 -43.69 30.23
CA ILE A 9 -4.28 -42.38 30.28
C ILE A 9 -4.66 -41.72 28.96
N CYS A 10 -5.77 -40.98 28.98
CA CYS A 10 -6.15 -40.12 27.87
C CYS A 10 -5.12 -39.00 27.81
N PHE A 11 -4.24 -39.14 26.84
CA PHE A 11 -3.14 -38.30 26.45
C PHE A 11 -3.64 -36.84 26.35
N MET A 12 -3.37 -36.06 27.40
CA MET A 12 -3.42 -34.60 27.40
C MET A 12 -2.26 -34.16 26.49
N LEU A 13 -2.46 -34.30 25.18
CA LEU A 13 -1.57 -33.81 24.14
C LEU A 13 -1.61 -32.29 24.27
N CYS A 14 -0.59 -31.77 24.98
CA CYS A 14 -0.21 -30.38 24.98
C CYS A 14 -0.36 -29.82 23.57
N LEU A 15 -1.42 -29.03 23.37
CA LEU A 15 -1.39 -27.93 22.43
C LEU A 15 -0.29 -26.99 22.95
N MET A 16 0.96 -27.31 22.65
CA MET A 16 2.02 -26.31 22.59
C MET A 16 1.65 -25.39 21.44
N SER A 17 0.69 -24.49 21.70
CA SER A 17 0.74 -23.16 21.12
C SER A 17 2.16 -22.70 21.37
N CYS A 18 2.99 -22.62 20.34
CA CYS A 18 4.23 -21.87 20.41
C CYS A 18 3.84 -20.41 20.68
N THR A 19 3.55 -20.08 21.94
CA THR A 19 3.53 -18.72 22.45
C THR A 19 4.98 -18.28 22.44
N ARG A 20 5.42 -17.83 21.25
CA ARG A 20 6.76 -17.28 21.08
C ARG A 20 6.85 -16.08 22.02
N GLN A 21 7.63 -16.22 23.08
CA GLN A 21 7.80 -15.15 24.05
C GLN A 21 8.29 -13.88 23.33
N PRO A 22 7.77 -12.69 23.68
CA PRO A 22 8.19 -11.45 23.06
C PRO A 22 9.68 -11.21 23.36
N LYS A 23 10.41 -10.70 22.37
CA LYS A 23 11.83 -10.38 22.49
C LYS A 23 12.10 -8.96 22.98
N TYR A 24 11.14 -8.07 22.76
CA TYR A 24 11.29 -6.65 23.02
C TYR A 24 10.06 -6.08 23.72
N ALA A 25 10.29 -5.09 24.58
CA ALA A 25 9.29 -4.15 25.06
C ALA A 25 9.50 -2.82 24.34
N TYR A 26 8.42 -2.26 23.81
CA TYR A 26 8.39 -0.99 23.10
C TYR A 26 7.61 0.04 23.92
N GLU A 27 8.18 1.24 24.03
CA GLU A 27 7.55 2.43 24.57
C GLU A 27 7.71 3.54 23.52
N ILE A 28 6.58 3.98 22.95
CA ILE A 28 6.57 4.84 21.77
C ILE A 28 5.61 5.98 22.03
N GLN A 29 6.07 7.20 21.77
CA GLN A 29 5.20 8.38 21.72
C GLN A 29 5.01 8.79 20.28
N VAL A 30 3.77 9.10 19.92
CA VAL A 30 3.44 9.60 18.58
C VAL A 30 2.53 10.81 18.66
N THR A 31 2.64 11.66 17.65
CA THR A 31 1.88 12.91 17.53
C THR A 31 1.15 13.00 16.18
N SER A 32 0.09 13.80 16.12
CA SER A 32 -0.64 14.16 14.91
C SER A 32 -1.34 15.51 15.08
N ASN A 33 -1.85 16.09 13.99
CA ASN A 33 -2.65 17.33 14.05
C ASN A 33 -3.92 17.17 14.91
N SER A 34 -4.50 15.96 14.91
CA SER A 34 -5.62 15.55 15.76
C SER A 34 -5.73 14.03 15.71
N ILE A 35 -6.03 13.41 16.85
CA ILE A 35 -6.18 11.96 16.98
C ILE A 35 -7.63 11.60 17.34
N GLU A 36 -8.29 10.99 16.36
CA GLU A 36 -9.63 10.41 16.51
C GLU A 36 -9.58 9.05 17.20
N ASP A 37 -10.62 8.73 17.97
CA ASP A 37 -10.75 7.41 18.63
C ASP A 37 -10.73 6.26 17.60
N SER A 38 -11.25 6.50 16.39
CA SER A 38 -11.21 5.53 15.30
C SER A 38 -9.79 5.17 14.87
N THR A 39 -8.86 6.13 14.91
CA THR A 39 -7.42 5.91 14.67
C THR A 39 -6.81 5.06 15.77
N ILE A 40 -7.13 5.34 17.04
CA ILE A 40 -6.62 4.58 18.19
C ILE A 40 -7.08 3.12 18.11
N GLU A 41 -8.35 2.88 17.82
CA GLU A 41 -8.90 1.52 17.71
C GLU A 41 -8.25 0.72 16.58
N ARG A 42 -8.09 1.32 15.40
CA ARG A 42 -7.42 0.66 14.27
C ARG A 42 -5.94 0.43 14.53
N LEU A 43 -5.25 1.39 15.14
CA LEU A 43 -3.85 1.23 15.52
C LEU A 43 -3.68 0.10 16.55
N LYS A 44 -4.58 0.01 17.53
CA LYS A 44 -4.62 -1.09 18.50
C LYS A 44 -4.82 -2.43 17.81
N GLN A 45 -5.73 -2.53 16.84
CA GLN A 45 -5.92 -3.75 16.03
C GLN A 45 -4.63 -4.15 15.30
N ARG A 46 -3.93 -3.21 14.66
CA ARG A 46 -2.66 -3.50 13.97
C ARG A 46 -1.59 -4.01 14.92
N LEU A 47 -1.42 -3.33 16.06
CA LEU A 47 -0.43 -3.69 17.06
C LEU A 47 -0.74 -5.05 17.69
N GLN A 48 -2.02 -5.35 17.95
CA GLN A 48 -2.44 -6.63 18.51
C GLN A 48 -2.03 -7.81 17.61
N THR A 49 -2.09 -7.64 16.29
CA THR A 49 -1.66 -8.69 15.34
C THR A 49 -0.16 -9.00 15.45
N ILE A 50 0.68 -8.02 15.77
CA ILE A 50 2.13 -8.22 15.93
C ILE A 50 2.55 -8.58 17.36
N THR A 51 1.68 -8.40 18.36
CA THR A 51 1.90 -8.86 19.74
C THR A 51 1.35 -10.26 20.01
N GLY A 52 0.45 -10.76 19.17
CA GLY A 52 -0.20 -12.05 19.34
C GLY A 52 -1.15 -12.02 20.53
N THR A 53 -0.85 -12.79 21.58
CA THR A 53 -1.64 -12.81 22.83
C THR A 53 -1.20 -11.75 23.83
N GLY A 54 -0.15 -10.97 23.52
CA GLY A 54 0.33 -9.91 24.39
C GLY A 54 -0.58 -8.68 24.36
N GLU A 55 -0.59 -7.92 25.46
CA GLU A 55 -1.40 -6.71 25.57
C GLU A 55 -0.75 -5.51 24.86
N VAL A 56 -1.60 -4.63 24.33
CA VAL A 56 -1.25 -3.32 23.76
C VAL A 56 -1.97 -2.26 24.57
N HIS A 57 -1.21 -1.38 25.20
CA HIS A 57 -1.73 -0.22 25.91
C HIS A 57 -1.49 1.04 25.08
N ILE A 58 -2.57 1.76 24.76
CA ILE A 58 -2.51 3.06 24.11
C ILE A 58 -3.21 4.05 25.05
N ALA A 59 -2.50 5.10 25.47
CA ALA A 59 -3.04 6.17 26.28
C ALA A 59 -3.08 7.45 25.44
N LYS A 60 -4.25 8.10 25.39
CA LYS A 60 -4.41 9.42 24.79
C LYS A 60 -4.05 10.47 25.83
N GLU A 61 -2.89 11.10 25.66
CA GLU A 61 -2.38 12.12 26.59
C GLU A 61 -3.12 13.43 26.40
N ASN A 62 -3.42 13.77 25.14
CA ASN A 62 -4.21 14.93 24.72
C ASN A 62 -4.76 14.68 23.30
N ASP A 63 -5.32 15.71 22.64
CA ASP A 63 -5.90 15.57 21.30
C ASP A 63 -4.89 15.35 20.17
N THR A 64 -3.60 15.56 20.41
CA THR A 64 -2.53 15.45 19.42
C THR A 64 -1.56 14.31 19.70
N ASP A 65 -1.44 13.85 20.95
CA ASP A 65 -0.40 12.92 21.39
C ASP A 65 -0.98 11.65 22.05
N ILE A 66 -0.38 10.51 21.70
CA ILE A 66 -0.65 9.22 22.36
C ILE A 66 0.66 8.52 22.76
N SER A 67 0.61 7.81 23.88
CA SER A 67 1.67 6.92 24.36
C SER A 67 1.26 5.47 24.09
N ILE A 68 2.19 4.67 23.55
CA ILE A 68 1.96 3.29 23.13
C ILE A 68 2.97 2.38 23.83
N ASN A 69 2.48 1.38 24.54
CA ASN A 69 3.28 0.39 25.25
C ASN A 69 2.85 -1.03 24.89
N PHE A 70 3.80 -1.85 24.42
CA PHE A 70 3.52 -3.24 24.08
C PHE A 70 4.78 -4.10 24.04
N LYS A 71 4.60 -5.42 24.00
CA LYS A 71 5.68 -6.40 23.85
C LYS A 71 5.53 -7.16 22.54
N SER A 72 6.62 -7.32 21.79
CA SER A 72 6.59 -8.03 20.50
C SER A 72 7.94 -8.65 20.14
N SER A 73 7.92 -9.57 19.17
CA SER A 73 9.12 -10.07 18.48
C SER A 73 9.34 -9.39 17.12
N ALA A 74 8.44 -8.49 16.71
CA ALA A 74 8.59 -7.71 15.50
C ALA A 74 9.87 -6.86 15.57
N ILE A 75 10.49 -6.62 14.42
CA ILE A 75 11.65 -5.73 14.31
C ILE A 75 11.18 -4.27 14.16
N ASP A 76 12.08 -3.34 14.47
CA ASP A 76 11.77 -1.91 14.54
C ASP A 76 11.16 -1.35 13.26
N SER A 77 11.61 -1.81 12.08
CA SER A 77 11.04 -1.36 10.81
C SER A 77 9.55 -1.74 10.67
N ILE A 78 9.19 -2.97 11.05
CA ILE A 78 7.78 -3.42 11.03
C ILE A 78 6.95 -2.59 12.01
N VAL A 79 7.47 -2.37 13.23
CA VAL A 79 6.74 -1.57 14.24
C VAL A 79 6.50 -0.16 13.72
N ARG A 80 7.52 0.48 13.13
CA ARG A 80 7.38 1.80 12.53
C ARG A 80 6.34 1.80 11.42
N ASP A 81 6.41 0.86 10.48
CA ASP A 81 5.46 0.76 9.37
C ASP A 81 4.02 0.59 9.86
N ILE A 82 3.79 -0.27 10.86
CA ILE A 82 2.48 -0.51 11.49
C ILE A 82 1.87 0.78 12.05
N ILE A 83 2.71 1.62 12.67
CA ILE A 83 2.29 2.84 13.36
C ILE A 83 2.11 4.02 12.40
N THR A 84 3.02 4.23 11.45
CA THR A 84 3.08 5.48 10.67
C THR A 84 2.43 5.38 9.30
N THR A 85 2.27 4.18 8.75
CA THR A 85 1.63 4.00 7.43
C THR A 85 0.14 4.23 7.57
N LYS A 86 -0.45 5.14 6.80
CA LYS A 86 -1.89 5.41 6.92
C LYS A 86 -2.70 4.21 6.43
N GLY A 87 -2.31 3.58 5.33
CA GLY A 87 -2.99 2.41 4.77
C GLY A 87 -4.18 2.76 3.87
N ASN A 88 -4.13 3.92 3.21
CA ASN A 88 -5.16 4.30 2.22
C ASN A 88 -4.94 3.54 0.92
N LEU A 89 -5.66 2.43 0.76
CA LEU A 89 -5.70 1.68 -0.48
C LEU A 89 -6.74 2.25 -1.44
N SER A 90 -6.39 2.34 -2.72
CA SER A 90 -7.26 2.84 -3.79
C SER A 90 -6.90 2.21 -5.12
N PHE A 91 -7.88 2.08 -6.01
CA PHE A 91 -7.73 1.56 -7.35
C PHE A 91 -8.08 2.65 -8.37
N TYR A 92 -7.19 2.88 -9.32
CA TYR A 92 -7.33 3.89 -10.37
C TYR A 92 -7.23 3.24 -11.75
N GLU A 93 -7.94 3.79 -12.73
CA GLU A 93 -7.68 3.52 -14.14
C GLU A 93 -6.41 4.30 -14.53
N THR A 94 -5.50 3.70 -15.28
CA THR A 94 -4.35 4.41 -15.84
C THR A 94 -4.72 5.06 -17.18
N LYS A 95 -4.11 6.20 -17.48
CA LYS A 95 -4.02 6.70 -18.85
C LYS A 95 -2.69 6.26 -19.44
N ASN A 96 -2.74 5.70 -20.63
CA ASN A 96 -1.53 5.32 -21.35
C ASN A 96 -0.91 6.58 -22.01
N TYR A 97 0.32 6.46 -22.50
CA TYR A 97 1.02 7.56 -23.16
C TYR A 97 0.22 8.18 -24.31
N MET A 98 -0.46 7.38 -25.14
CA MET A 98 -1.20 7.88 -26.31
C MET A 98 -2.40 8.75 -25.90
N ASP A 99 -3.07 8.41 -24.79
CA ASP A 99 -4.20 9.18 -24.27
C ASP A 99 -3.80 10.59 -23.81
N ILE A 100 -2.52 10.78 -23.44
CA ILE A 100 -2.02 12.01 -22.83
C ILE A 100 -0.74 12.54 -23.48
N TYR A 101 -0.46 12.17 -24.74
CA TYR A 101 0.85 12.36 -25.38
C TYR A 101 1.41 13.78 -25.29
N GLN A 102 0.56 14.81 -25.28
CA GLN A 102 0.97 16.22 -25.15
C GLN A 102 1.69 16.50 -23.81
N VAL A 103 1.38 15.77 -22.75
CA VAL A 103 1.98 15.97 -21.42
C VAL A 103 3.44 15.51 -21.38
N PRO A 104 3.79 14.25 -21.72
CA PRO A 104 5.19 13.84 -21.80
C PRO A 104 6.02 14.67 -22.77
N GLU A 105 5.46 15.06 -23.93
CA GLU A 105 6.16 15.89 -24.91
C GLU A 105 6.50 17.28 -24.37
N GLU A 106 5.53 17.96 -23.73
CA GLU A 106 5.80 19.27 -23.12
C GLU A 106 6.76 19.15 -21.94
N LEU A 107 6.68 18.06 -21.16
CA LEU A 107 7.63 17.78 -20.08
C LEU A 107 9.07 17.64 -20.61
N LEU A 108 9.28 16.87 -21.69
CA LEU A 108 10.59 16.71 -22.32
C LEU A 108 11.14 18.04 -22.88
N LYS A 109 10.26 18.85 -23.48
CA LYS A 109 10.60 20.18 -23.96
C LYS A 109 11.05 21.11 -22.83
N MET A 110 10.36 21.10 -21.69
CA MET A 110 10.75 21.87 -20.50
C MET A 110 12.10 21.43 -19.97
N ILE A 111 12.33 20.12 -19.83
CA ILE A 111 13.61 19.54 -19.35
C ILE A 111 14.76 19.97 -20.26
N SER A 112 14.55 20.00 -21.57
CA SER A 112 15.57 20.37 -22.56
C SER A 112 15.88 21.87 -22.59
N SER A 113 14.97 22.72 -22.10
CA SER A 113 15.12 24.18 -22.09
C SER A 113 15.83 24.73 -20.85
N ASP A 114 15.79 24.00 -19.74
CA ASP A 114 16.50 24.35 -18.51
C ASP A 114 17.97 23.89 -18.66
N THR A 115 18.91 24.83 -18.69
CA THR A 115 20.33 24.64 -19.08
C THR A 115 21.16 23.73 -18.16
N VAL A 116 20.53 22.99 -17.25
CA VAL A 116 21.15 21.97 -16.40
C VAL A 116 20.94 20.61 -17.08
N TYR A 117 21.94 20.22 -17.87
CA TYR A 117 22.15 18.88 -18.43
C TYR A 117 21.58 17.76 -17.56
N ILE A 118 20.49 17.14 -18.00
CA ILE A 118 20.27 15.71 -17.78
C ILE A 118 19.46 15.18 -18.99
N GLU A 119 20.13 14.90 -20.11
CA GLU A 119 19.65 13.86 -21.01
C GLU A 119 19.45 12.61 -20.12
N ASN A 120 18.23 12.08 -20.02
CA ASN A 120 17.79 10.96 -19.17
C ASN A 120 17.06 11.27 -17.83
N THR A 121 16.65 12.51 -17.53
CA THR A 121 15.77 12.79 -16.34
C THR A 121 14.46 12.00 -16.38
N PHE A 122 13.89 11.89 -17.59
CA PHE A 122 12.62 11.23 -17.82
C PHE A 122 12.67 10.50 -19.15
N SER A 123 12.37 9.20 -19.10
CA SER A 123 12.23 8.35 -20.28
C SER A 123 10.76 8.01 -20.46
N PRO A 124 10.07 8.51 -21.51
CA PRO A 124 8.69 8.15 -21.75
C PRO A 124 8.53 6.64 -21.96
N SER A 125 7.38 6.14 -21.54
CA SER A 125 7.01 4.75 -21.68
C SER A 125 5.83 4.64 -22.62
N ILE A 126 5.82 3.61 -23.46
CA ILE A 126 4.71 3.29 -24.37
C ILE A 126 3.81 2.18 -23.80
N TYR A 127 4.02 1.77 -22.54
CA TYR A 127 3.20 0.75 -21.90
C TYR A 127 1.83 1.31 -21.49
N LEU A 128 0.85 0.42 -21.29
CA LEU A 128 -0.51 0.80 -20.87
C LEU A 128 -0.57 1.32 -19.43
N SER A 129 0.41 0.96 -18.60
CA SER A 129 0.41 1.22 -17.17
C SER A 129 0.98 2.58 -16.79
N ASP A 130 2.17 2.92 -17.28
CA ASP A 130 2.90 4.14 -16.93
C ASP A 130 3.18 5.00 -18.16
N ILE A 131 3.52 6.27 -17.92
CA ILE A 131 3.76 7.27 -18.97
C ILE A 131 5.25 7.60 -19.11
N GLY A 132 6.09 7.03 -18.24
CA GLY A 132 7.53 7.11 -18.29
C GLY A 132 8.19 6.74 -16.97
N ILE A 133 9.52 6.80 -16.95
CA ILE A 133 10.38 6.37 -15.86
C ILE A 133 11.42 7.46 -15.60
N ALA A 134 11.76 7.67 -14.32
CA ALA A 134 12.78 8.61 -13.88
C ALA A 134 13.64 8.01 -12.76
N ASP A 135 14.83 8.59 -12.52
CA ASP A 135 15.56 8.34 -11.28
C ASP A 135 14.81 8.98 -10.10
N VAL A 136 14.77 8.29 -8.95
CA VAL A 136 14.14 8.79 -7.72
C VAL A 136 14.61 10.20 -7.36
N ARG A 137 15.88 10.54 -7.61
CA ARG A 137 16.47 11.84 -7.29
C ARG A 137 15.84 12.99 -8.09
N ASP A 138 15.30 12.69 -9.27
CA ASP A 138 14.77 13.71 -10.18
C ASP A 138 13.27 13.94 -10.00
N THR A 139 12.59 13.10 -9.23
CA THR A 139 11.14 13.19 -8.98
C THR A 139 10.71 14.54 -8.42
N ILE A 140 11.55 15.21 -7.62
CA ILE A 140 11.25 16.55 -7.07
C ILE A 140 11.17 17.59 -8.19
N ILE A 141 12.12 17.56 -9.14
CA ILE A 141 12.15 18.50 -10.27
C ILE A 141 10.98 18.19 -11.20
N LEU A 142 10.76 16.92 -11.54
CA LEU A 142 9.64 16.50 -12.38
C LEU A 142 8.28 16.86 -11.76
N ASN A 143 8.12 16.73 -10.45
CA ASN A 143 6.91 17.17 -9.76
C ASN A 143 6.67 18.68 -9.90
N LYS A 144 7.72 19.51 -9.88
CA LYS A 144 7.57 20.96 -10.13
C LYS A 144 7.10 21.20 -11.57
N LEU A 145 7.72 20.54 -12.54
CA LEU A 145 7.38 20.67 -13.96
C LEU A 145 5.94 20.21 -14.27
N LEU A 146 5.52 19.07 -13.71
CA LEU A 146 4.17 18.52 -13.85
C LEU A 146 3.07 19.42 -13.26
N ASN A 147 3.43 20.38 -12.41
CA ASN A 147 2.50 21.33 -11.79
C ASN A 147 2.57 22.75 -12.39
N THR A 148 3.29 22.94 -13.51
CA THR A 148 3.37 24.23 -14.21
C THR A 148 2.05 24.65 -14.86
N SER A 149 1.93 25.93 -15.20
CA SER A 149 0.76 26.48 -15.90
C SER A 149 0.52 25.83 -17.27
N GLU A 150 1.60 25.46 -17.96
CA GLU A 150 1.63 24.88 -19.29
C GLU A 150 1.06 23.46 -19.27
N ILE A 151 1.54 22.60 -18.34
CA ILE A 151 0.96 21.26 -18.14
C ILE A 151 -0.51 21.38 -17.71
N ASN A 152 -0.82 22.25 -16.75
CA ASN A 152 -2.21 22.46 -16.33
C ASN A 152 -3.11 22.97 -17.46
N HIS A 153 -2.59 23.80 -18.36
CA HIS A 153 -3.32 24.25 -19.54
C HIS A 153 -3.64 23.07 -20.47
N ILE A 154 -2.67 22.20 -20.75
CA ILE A 154 -2.89 20.97 -21.53
C ILE A 154 -3.98 20.11 -20.88
N LEU A 155 -3.87 19.84 -19.57
CA LEU A 155 -4.85 19.02 -18.86
C LEU A 155 -6.28 19.60 -18.97
N ASN A 156 -6.42 20.93 -18.82
CA ASN A 156 -7.72 21.59 -18.89
C ASN A 156 -8.30 21.63 -20.31
N LYS A 157 -7.46 21.97 -21.31
CA LYS A 157 -7.84 22.05 -22.71
C LYS A 157 -8.31 20.70 -23.25
N GLU A 158 -7.56 19.65 -22.97
CA GLU A 158 -7.86 18.27 -23.38
C GLU A 158 -8.85 17.58 -22.44
N LYS A 159 -9.33 18.28 -21.40
CA LYS A 159 -10.26 17.76 -20.37
C LYS A 159 -9.75 16.49 -19.69
N LEU A 160 -8.42 16.35 -19.56
CA LEU A 160 -7.77 15.24 -18.91
C LEU A 160 -7.95 15.34 -17.39
N ARG A 161 -8.75 14.43 -16.84
CA ARG A 161 -9.00 14.33 -15.40
C ARG A 161 -8.02 13.33 -14.80
N ILE A 162 -6.76 13.72 -14.74
CA ILE A 162 -5.70 12.86 -14.20
C ILE A 162 -5.04 13.48 -12.98
N LYS A 163 -4.46 12.62 -12.15
CA LYS A 163 -3.43 12.99 -11.19
C LYS A 163 -2.16 12.19 -11.50
N PHE A 164 -1.01 12.81 -11.33
CA PHE A 164 0.26 12.10 -11.44
C PHE A 164 0.60 11.41 -10.13
N ALA A 165 1.13 10.19 -10.21
CA ALA A 165 1.62 9.45 -9.07
C ALA A 165 2.87 8.66 -9.43
N TRP A 166 3.79 8.55 -8.48
CA TRP A 166 5.00 7.75 -8.65
C TRP A 166 4.78 6.33 -8.14
N GLY A 167 5.44 5.38 -8.79
CA GLY A 167 5.49 3.99 -8.35
C GLY A 167 6.51 3.73 -7.27
N THR A 168 6.48 2.50 -6.74
CA THR A 168 7.60 1.97 -5.96
C THR A 168 8.85 1.83 -6.82
N ARG A 169 10.02 1.83 -6.18
CA ARG A 169 11.32 1.67 -6.86
C ARG A 169 11.38 0.34 -7.61
N ASN A 170 11.87 0.39 -8.84
CA ASN A 170 12.10 -0.80 -9.65
C ASN A 170 13.25 -1.63 -9.04
N PRO A 171 13.05 -2.94 -8.85
CA PRO A 171 14.02 -3.81 -8.19
C PRO A 171 15.44 -3.68 -8.74
N GLY A 172 16.42 -3.50 -7.84
CA GLY A 172 17.84 -3.39 -8.20
C GLY A 172 18.25 -2.09 -8.89
N THR A 173 17.36 -1.09 -8.98
CA THR A 173 17.64 0.19 -9.66
C THR A 173 17.28 1.39 -8.78
N SER A 174 17.67 2.60 -9.19
CA SER A 174 17.17 3.87 -8.62
C SER A 174 15.93 4.41 -9.35
N LEU A 175 15.33 3.62 -10.24
CA LEU A 175 14.27 4.08 -11.13
C LEU A 175 12.87 3.91 -10.52
N VAL A 176 11.97 4.82 -10.87
CA VAL A 176 10.53 4.79 -10.53
C VAL A 176 9.70 5.15 -11.75
N SER A 177 8.58 4.45 -11.94
CA SER A 177 7.62 4.79 -12.99
C SER A 177 6.70 5.94 -12.57
N LEU A 178 6.36 6.81 -13.53
CA LEU A 178 5.35 7.86 -13.42
C LEU A 178 4.04 7.37 -14.03
N TYR A 179 2.95 7.51 -13.29
CA TYR A 179 1.62 7.09 -13.70
C TYR A 179 0.71 8.31 -13.85
N ALA A 180 -0.12 8.30 -14.88
CA ALA A 180 -1.28 9.17 -14.98
C ALA A 180 -2.53 8.41 -14.54
N LEU A 181 -3.09 8.79 -13.40
CA LEU A 181 -4.22 8.11 -12.78
C LEU A 181 -5.50 8.88 -13.05
N ASP A 182 -6.49 8.25 -13.68
CA ASP A 182 -7.80 8.86 -13.93
C ASP A 182 -8.55 9.07 -12.60
N ILE A 183 -8.94 10.31 -12.33
CA ILE A 183 -9.67 10.70 -11.12
C ILE A 183 -11.16 10.95 -11.39
N GLY A 184 -11.61 10.77 -12.64
CA GLY A 184 -12.99 10.95 -13.06
C GLY A 184 -13.55 12.33 -12.76
N ALA A 185 -14.86 12.50 -12.98
CA ALA A 185 -15.54 13.78 -12.75
C ALA A 185 -15.49 14.25 -11.28
N LYS A 186 -15.51 13.29 -10.35
CA LYS A 186 -15.57 13.54 -8.90
C LYS A 186 -14.20 13.76 -8.27
N ARG A 187 -13.11 13.67 -9.04
CA ARG A 187 -11.72 13.73 -8.56
C ARG A 187 -11.42 12.66 -7.49
N GLN A 188 -11.88 11.43 -7.73
CA GLN A 188 -11.78 10.27 -6.85
C GLN A 188 -11.26 9.04 -7.60
N PRO A 189 -10.66 8.05 -6.90
CA PRO A 189 -10.36 6.75 -7.49
C PRO A 189 -11.60 6.08 -8.07
N ALA A 190 -11.38 5.13 -8.98
CA ALA A 190 -12.42 4.23 -9.45
C ALA A 190 -13.00 3.39 -8.31
N MET A 191 -12.16 3.00 -7.33
CA MET A 191 -12.58 2.26 -6.14
C MET A 191 -11.67 2.57 -4.94
N TYR A 192 -12.25 2.72 -3.75
CA TYR A 192 -11.50 2.81 -2.49
C TYR A 192 -11.36 1.43 -1.83
N GLY A 193 -10.23 1.19 -1.18
CA GLY A 193 -9.90 -0.07 -0.51
C GLY A 193 -10.43 -0.22 0.92
N ASN A 194 -11.01 0.83 1.51
CA ASN A 194 -11.65 0.78 2.84
C ASN A 194 -12.92 -0.10 2.88
N ILE A 195 -13.26 -0.77 1.78
CA ILE A 195 -14.45 -1.62 1.62
C ILE A 195 -14.05 -3.05 1.19
N ILE A 196 -12.79 -3.43 1.44
CA ILE A 196 -12.31 -4.80 1.27
C ILE A 196 -12.81 -5.65 2.45
N SER A 197 -13.33 -6.84 2.15
CA SER A 197 -13.85 -7.74 3.19
C SER A 197 -12.73 -8.53 3.89
N GLN A 198 -11.65 -8.83 3.18
CA GLN A 198 -10.52 -9.56 3.72
C GLN A 198 -9.21 -9.24 2.99
N VAL A 199 -8.14 -9.09 3.78
CA VAL A 199 -6.76 -8.98 3.31
C VAL A 199 -5.94 -10.06 3.99
N LYS A 200 -5.12 -10.82 3.24
CA LYS A 200 -4.25 -11.86 3.79
C LYS A 200 -2.88 -11.84 3.13
N ALA A 201 -1.85 -12.12 3.93
CA ALA A 201 -0.56 -12.53 3.39
C ALA A 201 -0.71 -13.90 2.71
N GLY A 202 -0.13 -14.03 1.53
CA GLY A 202 -0.17 -15.23 0.71
C GLY A 202 1.12 -15.41 -0.08
N ARG A 203 1.04 -16.31 -1.06
CA ARG A 203 2.09 -16.51 -2.05
C ARG A 203 1.45 -16.66 -3.43
N THR A 204 2.10 -16.07 -4.42
CA THR A 204 1.80 -16.30 -5.83
C THR A 204 2.00 -17.77 -6.19
N GLN A 205 1.54 -18.20 -7.37
CA GLN A 205 1.75 -19.56 -7.87
C GLN A 205 3.24 -19.95 -7.95
N THR A 206 4.14 -18.98 -8.13
CA THR A 206 5.59 -19.20 -8.17
C THR A 206 6.25 -19.15 -6.79
N GLY A 207 5.47 -19.08 -5.71
CA GLY A 207 5.96 -19.06 -4.33
C GLY A 207 6.44 -17.69 -3.84
N ARG A 208 6.37 -16.65 -4.66
CA ARG A 208 6.74 -15.28 -4.25
C ARG A 208 5.71 -14.71 -3.26
N PRO A 209 6.13 -13.96 -2.23
CA PRO A 209 5.21 -13.30 -1.30
C PRO A 209 4.19 -12.41 -2.02
N SER A 210 2.93 -12.46 -1.58
CA SER A 210 1.85 -11.63 -2.14
C SER A 210 0.80 -11.28 -1.09
N ILE A 211 -0.03 -10.28 -1.39
CA ILE A 211 -1.20 -9.91 -0.60
C ILE A 211 -2.44 -10.32 -1.38
N LEU A 212 -3.27 -11.15 -0.76
CA LEU A 212 -4.55 -11.59 -1.31
C LEU A 212 -5.65 -10.71 -0.76
N ILE A 213 -6.44 -10.13 -1.66
CA ILE A 213 -7.56 -9.25 -1.36
C ILE A 213 -8.85 -9.94 -1.82
N SER A 214 -9.84 -9.96 -0.94
CA SER A 214 -11.19 -10.42 -1.26
C SER A 214 -12.20 -9.29 -1.02
N MET A 215 -13.13 -9.15 -1.94
CA MET A 215 -14.22 -8.20 -1.93
C MET A 215 -15.52 -8.99 -2.06
N GLU A 216 -16.60 -8.48 -1.45
CA GLU A 216 -17.90 -9.15 -1.45
C GLU A 216 -19.04 -8.19 -1.82
N GLY A 217 -20.19 -8.77 -2.21
CA GLY A 217 -21.40 -8.04 -2.57
C GLY A 217 -21.15 -6.97 -3.64
N LEU A 218 -21.64 -5.76 -3.39
CA LEU A 218 -21.53 -4.62 -4.30
C LEU A 218 -20.08 -4.28 -4.71
N GLN A 219 -19.09 -4.59 -3.85
CA GLN A 219 -17.70 -4.29 -4.15
C GLN A 219 -17.10 -5.30 -5.14
N ALA A 220 -17.47 -6.58 -5.02
CA ALA A 220 -17.11 -7.59 -6.01
C ALA A 220 -17.67 -7.24 -7.40
N GLU A 221 -18.92 -6.75 -7.46
CA GLU A 221 -19.54 -6.31 -8.72
C GLU A 221 -18.87 -5.07 -9.31
N LYS A 222 -18.47 -4.10 -8.47
CA LYS A 222 -17.69 -2.93 -8.91
C LYS A 222 -16.34 -3.35 -9.47
N TRP A 223 -15.64 -4.25 -8.78
CA TRP A 223 -14.36 -4.81 -9.24
C TRP A 223 -14.50 -5.55 -10.57
N GLU A 224 -15.53 -6.39 -10.72
CA GLU A 224 -15.81 -7.09 -11.97
C GLU A 224 -16.07 -6.10 -13.13
N ARG A 225 -16.85 -5.04 -12.89
CA ARG A 225 -17.10 -4.02 -13.91
C ARG A 225 -15.85 -3.22 -14.26
N LEU A 226 -15.03 -2.86 -13.27
CA LEU A 226 -13.77 -2.15 -13.50
C LEU A 226 -12.80 -2.98 -14.33
N THR A 227 -12.62 -4.25 -13.96
CA THR A 227 -11.74 -5.19 -14.68
C THR A 227 -12.26 -5.55 -16.06
N ARG A 228 -13.58 -5.61 -16.26
CA ARG A 228 -14.19 -5.73 -17.60
C ARG A 228 -13.82 -4.54 -18.48
N ARG A 229 -14.05 -3.32 -17.98
CA ARG A 229 -13.70 -2.10 -18.72
C ARG A 229 -12.21 -2.02 -19.00
N ALA A 230 -11.36 -2.39 -18.04
CA ALA A 230 -9.91 -2.43 -18.23
C ALA A 230 -9.51 -3.30 -19.43
N ALA A 231 -10.18 -4.45 -19.61
CA ALA A 231 -9.94 -5.37 -20.72
C ALA A 231 -10.57 -4.90 -22.05
N GLU A 232 -11.70 -4.18 -22.00
CA GLU A 232 -12.42 -3.69 -23.20
C GLU A 232 -11.88 -2.35 -23.73
N GLU A 233 -11.38 -1.50 -22.84
CA GLU A 233 -10.87 -0.14 -23.11
C GLU A 233 -9.33 -0.08 -23.04
N ASP A 234 -8.65 -1.22 -22.89
CA ASP A 234 -7.19 -1.37 -22.90
C ASP A 234 -6.43 -0.44 -21.91
N PHE A 235 -6.83 -0.45 -20.63
CA PHE A 235 -6.10 0.26 -19.57
C PHE A 235 -5.65 -0.65 -18.42
N ALA A 236 -4.64 -0.22 -17.67
CA ALA A 236 -4.21 -0.91 -16.45
C ALA A 236 -4.96 -0.40 -15.23
N ILE A 237 -5.08 -1.24 -14.20
CA ILE A 237 -5.67 -0.84 -12.91
C ILE A 237 -4.54 -0.58 -11.93
N ALA A 238 -4.22 0.68 -11.67
CA ALA A 238 -3.24 1.04 -10.66
C ALA A 238 -3.78 0.80 -9.24
N ILE A 239 -3.05 0.02 -8.47
CA ILE A 239 -3.25 -0.23 -7.04
C ILE A 239 -2.33 0.73 -6.27
N VAL A 240 -2.93 1.64 -5.54
CA VAL A 240 -2.27 2.77 -4.91
C VAL A 240 -2.41 2.70 -3.40
N ILE A 241 -1.31 2.81 -2.68
CA ILE A 241 -1.27 2.84 -1.22
C ILE A 241 -0.63 4.15 -0.79
N ASP A 242 -1.37 4.95 -0.03
CA ASP A 242 -0.94 6.25 0.48
C ASP A 242 -0.39 7.22 -0.59
N GLY A 243 -0.90 7.09 -1.82
CA GLY A 243 -0.53 7.92 -2.97
C GLY A 243 0.56 7.32 -3.87
N THR A 244 1.22 6.24 -3.44
CA THR A 244 2.25 5.54 -4.22
C THR A 244 1.64 4.38 -4.99
N VAL A 245 1.95 4.26 -6.28
CA VAL A 245 1.52 3.12 -7.11
C VAL A 245 2.38 1.91 -6.75
N VAL A 246 1.77 0.89 -6.15
CA VAL A 246 2.48 -0.35 -5.77
C VAL A 246 2.47 -1.34 -6.94
N MET A 247 1.40 -1.33 -7.74
CA MET A 247 1.24 -2.23 -8.88
C MET A 247 0.26 -1.62 -9.88
N ALA A 248 0.40 -1.90 -11.17
CA ALA A 248 -0.56 -1.50 -12.20
C ALA A 248 -0.75 -2.62 -13.24
N PRO A 249 -1.41 -3.73 -12.88
CA PRO A 249 -1.62 -4.84 -13.81
C PRO A 249 -2.55 -4.47 -14.95
N VAL A 250 -2.21 -4.97 -16.13
CA VAL A 250 -3.14 -5.05 -17.27
C VAL A 250 -3.99 -6.31 -17.09
N VAL A 251 -5.30 -6.17 -17.27
CA VAL A 251 -6.25 -7.27 -17.11
C VAL A 251 -6.81 -7.64 -18.48
N SER A 252 -6.78 -8.93 -18.82
CA SER A 252 -7.23 -9.43 -20.13
C SER A 252 -8.71 -9.84 -20.18
N GLN A 253 -9.36 -9.98 -19.02
CA GLN A 253 -10.77 -10.33 -18.91
C GLN A 253 -11.36 -9.91 -17.56
N ALA A 254 -12.67 -9.73 -17.51
CA ALA A 254 -13.38 -9.42 -16.27
C ALA A 254 -13.08 -10.45 -15.15
N ILE A 255 -12.72 -9.95 -13.96
CA ILE A 255 -12.43 -10.79 -12.79
C ILE A 255 -13.70 -10.88 -11.94
N LYS A 256 -14.37 -12.03 -12.00
CA LYS A 256 -15.57 -12.31 -11.20
C LYS A 256 -15.21 -12.70 -9.76
N GLY A 257 -16.11 -12.41 -8.83
CA GLY A 257 -15.99 -12.87 -7.43
C GLY A 257 -15.04 -12.05 -6.55
N GLY A 258 -14.64 -10.86 -6.98
CA GLY A 258 -14.02 -9.86 -6.10
C GLY A 258 -12.61 -10.19 -5.59
N LYS A 259 -11.86 -11.04 -6.28
CA LYS A 259 -10.48 -11.38 -5.87
C LYS A 259 -9.45 -10.49 -6.58
N ALA A 260 -8.44 -10.08 -5.83
CA ALA A 260 -7.25 -9.40 -6.34
C ALA A 260 -6.00 -9.90 -5.62
N GLU A 261 -4.85 -9.81 -6.29
CA GLU A 261 -3.54 -10.15 -5.73
C GLU A 261 -2.59 -8.97 -5.95
N ILE A 262 -1.94 -8.50 -4.88
CA ILE A 262 -0.81 -7.57 -4.96
C ILE A 262 0.46 -8.40 -4.84
N SER A 263 1.31 -8.35 -5.86
CA SER A 263 2.58 -9.07 -5.90
C SER A 263 3.68 -8.16 -6.46
N GLY A 264 4.92 -8.64 -6.46
CA GLY A 264 6.07 -7.88 -6.92
C GLY A 264 7.34 -8.33 -6.21
N ASP A 265 8.28 -7.40 -6.03
CA ASP A 265 9.50 -7.60 -5.25
C ASP A 265 9.26 -7.26 -3.77
N LEU A 266 8.27 -7.93 -3.17
CA LEU A 266 7.93 -7.77 -1.75
C LEU A 266 8.58 -8.87 -0.94
N LYS A 267 9.17 -8.51 0.20
CA LYS A 267 9.65 -9.47 1.19
C LYS A 267 8.50 -9.96 2.07
N GLU A 268 8.63 -11.16 2.63
CA GLU A 268 7.61 -11.74 3.53
C GLU A 268 7.20 -10.80 4.67
N ARG A 269 8.18 -10.10 5.25
CA ARG A 269 7.93 -9.13 6.33
C ARG A 269 7.14 -7.90 5.87
N GLU A 270 7.41 -7.42 4.65
CA GLU A 270 6.71 -6.28 4.05
C GLU A 270 5.28 -6.66 3.69
N VAL A 271 5.08 -7.85 3.10
CA VAL A 271 3.75 -8.42 2.83
C VAL A 271 2.95 -8.56 4.12
N PHE A 272 3.55 -9.08 5.18
CA PHE A 272 2.89 -9.22 6.47
C PHE A 272 2.49 -7.87 7.05
N ALA A 273 3.42 -6.92 7.16
CA ALA A 273 3.14 -5.59 7.69
C ALA A 273 2.02 -4.89 6.90
N LEU A 274 2.10 -4.95 5.56
CA LEU A 274 1.11 -4.32 4.71
C LEU A 274 -0.27 -5.01 4.80
N ALA A 275 -0.32 -6.34 4.92
CA ALA A 275 -1.57 -7.06 5.16
C ALA A 275 -2.24 -6.60 6.46
N VAL A 276 -1.48 -6.47 7.56
CA VAL A 276 -1.99 -5.96 8.84
C VAL A 276 -2.52 -4.52 8.72
N ILE A 277 -1.75 -3.65 8.06
CA ILE A 277 -2.12 -2.25 7.82
C ILE A 277 -3.45 -2.17 7.06
N LEU A 278 -3.56 -2.92 5.95
CA LEU A 278 -4.73 -2.88 5.08
C LEU A 278 -5.97 -3.53 5.71
N GLU A 279 -5.79 -4.62 6.48
CA GLU A 279 -6.88 -5.33 7.16
C GLU A 279 -7.56 -4.46 8.22
N SER A 280 -6.78 -3.69 9.00
CA SER A 280 -7.32 -2.74 9.98
C SER A 280 -7.96 -1.49 9.36
N GLY A 281 -7.73 -1.25 8.06
CA GLY A 281 -8.16 -0.05 7.37
C GLY A 281 -7.30 1.18 7.68
N PRO A 282 -7.62 2.34 7.06
CA PRO A 282 -6.77 3.51 7.12
C PRO A 282 -6.79 4.20 8.48
N ILE A 283 -5.69 4.83 8.86
CA ILE A 283 -5.57 5.71 10.04
C ILE A 283 -5.13 7.13 9.62
N GLN A 284 -5.24 8.08 10.56
CA GLN A 284 -4.64 9.40 10.39
C GLN A 284 -3.11 9.33 10.32
N GLN A 285 -2.47 10.37 9.78
CA GLN A 285 -1.01 10.43 9.76
C GLN A 285 -0.50 10.55 11.19
N LEU A 286 0.33 9.61 11.63
CA LEU A 286 1.04 9.67 12.91
C LEU A 286 2.52 9.88 12.66
N GLU A 287 3.16 10.69 13.50
CA GLU A 287 4.60 10.90 13.53
C GLU A 287 5.17 10.37 14.85
N ILE A 288 6.23 9.57 14.79
CA ILE A 288 6.88 9.04 15.99
C ILE A 288 7.82 10.11 16.55
N VAL A 289 7.53 10.59 17.76
CA VAL A 289 8.39 11.57 18.46
C VAL A 289 9.42 10.89 19.35
N GLN A 290 9.09 9.71 19.89
CA GLN A 290 9.99 8.89 20.70
C GLN A 290 9.80 7.42 20.39
N PHE A 291 10.89 6.66 20.30
CA PHE A 291 10.88 5.23 19.98
C PHE A 291 11.90 4.50 20.86
N ASP A 292 11.45 4.02 22.01
CA ASP A 292 12.28 3.27 22.93
C ASP A 292 12.01 1.78 22.81
N LYS A 293 13.08 1.00 22.95
CA LYS A 293 13.07 -0.47 22.87
C LYS A 293 13.99 -1.07 23.91
N GLN A 294 13.45 -1.99 24.71
CA GLN A 294 14.18 -2.78 25.68
C GLN A 294 14.16 -4.25 25.29
N VAL A 295 15.28 -4.95 25.48
CA VAL A 295 15.35 -6.41 25.30
C VAL A 295 14.79 -7.09 26.55
N LEU A 296 13.95 -8.12 26.35
CA LEU A 296 13.33 -8.91 27.42
C LEU A 296 14.13 -10.17 27.76
#